data_AF-A0AAE2NUS7-F1
#
_entry.id   AF-A0AAE2NUS7-F1
#
_cell.length_a   1.000
_cell.length_b   1.000
_cell.length_c   1.000
_cell.angle_alpha   90.00
_cell.angle_beta   90.00
_cell.angle_gamma   90.00
#
_symmetry.space_group_name_H-M   'P 1'
#
loop_
_entity.id
_entity.type
_entity.pdbx_description
1 polymer ?
#
loop_
_entity_poly.entity_id
_entity_poly.type
_entity_poly.pdbx_seq_one_letter_code
_entity_poly.pdbx_strand_id
1 'polypeptide(L)'
;MQTQSLLKLTVQMIEAALEADRRYQEGKETGRSYDFFDVIKPDVEKKDRLCAIWTEAALAFIQENRPKYVHHAQIQAVSENFGELILQSYVHHIHKKRYKDLTESVLYTLRILRDEIEKEGS
;
A
#
# COMPACT_ATOMS: atom_id res chain seq x y z
N MET A 1 6.41 17.71 13.03
CA MET A 1 7.34 16.54 12.87
C MET A 1 6.61 15.24 12.52
N GLN A 2 5.46 14.91 13.14
CA GLN A 2 4.75 13.65 12.86
C GLN A 2 4.17 13.55 11.43
N THR A 3 3.59 14.64 10.91
CA THR A 3 3.00 14.73 9.55
C THR A 3 4.01 14.46 8.44
N GLN A 4 5.24 14.97 8.55
CA GLN A 4 6.31 14.74 7.56
C GLN A 4 6.74 13.26 7.50
N SER A 5 6.72 12.58 8.64
CA SER A 5 7.00 11.14 8.72
C SER A 5 5.88 10.33 8.06
N LEU A 6 4.62 10.67 8.34
CA LEU A 6 3.46 10.02 7.73
C LEU A 6 3.39 10.24 6.21
N LEU A 7 3.71 11.45 5.74
CA LEU A 7 3.80 11.75 4.31
C LEU A 7 4.81 10.82 3.62
N LYS A 8 6.00 10.69 4.22
CA LYS A 8 7.06 9.81 3.70
C LYS A 8 6.60 8.35 3.64
N LEU A 9 5.97 7.84 4.70
CA LEU A 9 5.43 6.48 4.74
C LEU A 9 4.36 6.26 3.65
N THR A 10 3.45 7.23 3.49
CA THR A 10 2.38 7.19 2.49
C THR A 10 2.95 7.14 1.07
N VAL A 11 3.95 7.98 0.78
CA VAL A 11 4.65 7.98 -0.52
C VAL A 11 5.36 6.65 -0.76
N GLN A 12 6.06 6.09 0.25
CA GLN A 12 6.72 4.79 0.14
C GLN A 12 5.73 3.64 -0.15
N MET A 13 4.54 3.69 0.45
CA MET A 13 3.49 2.70 0.15
C MET A 13 2.92 2.86 -1.26
N ILE A 14 2.74 4.10 -1.75
CA ILE A 14 2.32 4.36 -3.13
C ILE A 14 3.35 3.81 -4.12
N GLU A 15 4.64 4.10 -3.90
CA GLU A 15 5.73 3.59 -4.74
C GLU A 15 5.77 2.06 -4.74
N ALA A 16 5.62 1.44 -3.57
CA ALA A 16 5.58 -0.01 -3.44
C ALA A 16 4.38 -0.64 -4.17
N ALA A 17 3.20 -0.03 -4.09
CA ALA A 17 2.01 -0.50 -4.79
C ALA A 17 2.17 -0.39 -6.32
N LEU A 18 2.76 0.70 -6.81
CA LEU A 18 3.05 0.89 -8.23
C LEU A 18 4.13 -0.09 -8.74
N GLU A 19 5.14 -0.38 -7.93
CA GLU A 19 6.16 -1.37 -8.25
C GLU A 19 5.57 -2.78 -8.30
N ALA A 20 4.73 -3.13 -7.33
CA ALA A 20 4.00 -4.39 -7.30
C ALA A 20 3.10 -4.55 -8.53
N ASP A 21 2.38 -3.50 -8.94
CA ASP A 21 1.56 -3.57 -10.16
C ASP A 21 2.40 -3.84 -11.41
N ARG A 22 3.52 -3.13 -11.59
CA ARG A 22 4.45 -3.39 -12.71
C ARG A 22 4.94 -4.84 -12.70
N ARG A 23 5.36 -5.33 -11.53
CA ARG A 23 5.83 -6.70 -11.33
C ARG A 23 4.75 -7.72 -11.68
N TYR A 24 3.50 -7.46 -11.27
CA TYR A 24 2.38 -8.32 -11.59
C TYR A 24 2.10 -8.41 -13.09
N GLN A 25 2.09 -7.26 -13.79
CA GLN A 25 1.89 -7.24 -15.24
C GLN A 25 2.99 -8.01 -15.97
N GLU A 26 4.26 -7.74 -15.63
CA GLU A 26 5.42 -8.45 -16.20
C GLU A 26 5.34 -9.96 -15.94
N GLY A 27 5.04 -10.36 -14.70
CA GLY A 27 4.94 -11.78 -14.35
C GLY A 27 3.78 -12.50 -15.03
N LYS A 28 2.65 -11.83 -15.27
CA LYS A 28 1.54 -12.40 -16.05
C LYS A 28 1.88 -12.58 -17.53
N GLU A 29 2.74 -11.75 -18.09
CA GLU A 29 3.16 -11.84 -19.49
C GLU A 29 4.29 -12.86 -19.69
N THR A 30 5.23 -12.89 -18.76
CA THR A 30 6.47 -13.68 -18.88
C THR A 30 6.38 -15.06 -18.21
N GLY A 31 5.41 -15.27 -17.30
CA GLY A 31 5.36 -16.46 -16.46
C GLY A 31 6.49 -16.54 -15.43
N ARG A 32 7.14 -15.40 -15.13
CA ARG A 32 8.28 -15.34 -14.21
C ARG A 32 7.93 -15.89 -12.83
N SER A 33 8.79 -16.76 -12.33
CA SER A 33 8.74 -17.29 -10.96
C SER A 33 9.84 -16.66 -10.11
N TYR A 34 9.54 -16.43 -8.84
CA TYR A 34 10.47 -15.89 -7.85
C TYR A 34 10.68 -16.90 -6.73
N ASP A 35 11.90 -16.97 -6.19
CA ASP A 35 12.17 -17.82 -5.04
C ASP A 35 11.45 -17.31 -3.79
N PHE A 36 10.78 -18.21 -3.08
CA PHE A 36 9.97 -17.84 -1.93
C PHE A 36 10.82 -17.34 -0.75
N PHE A 37 11.93 -18.01 -0.44
CA PHE A 37 12.72 -17.72 0.75
C PHE A 37 13.69 -16.56 0.53
N ASP A 38 14.25 -16.45 -0.66
CA ASP A 38 15.28 -15.46 -0.98
C ASP A 38 14.70 -14.13 -1.49
N VAL A 39 13.49 -14.16 -2.08
CA VAL A 39 12.89 -12.96 -2.71
C VAL A 39 11.53 -12.61 -2.12
N ILE A 40 10.56 -13.52 -2.18
CA ILE A 40 9.17 -13.18 -1.86
C ILE A 40 9.01 -12.86 -0.38
N LYS A 41 9.39 -13.79 0.49
CA LYS A 41 9.28 -13.66 1.95
C LYS A 41 9.98 -12.39 2.48
N PRO A 42 11.26 -12.11 2.18
CA PRO A 42 11.93 -10.94 2.74
C PRO A 42 11.33 -9.61 2.27
N ASP A 43 10.86 -9.51 1.01
CA ASP A 43 10.21 -8.28 0.56
C ASP A 43 8.82 -8.12 1.17
N VAL A 44 8.00 -9.18 1.20
CA VAL A 44 6.67 -9.14 1.84
C VAL A 44 6.80 -8.72 3.31
N GLU A 45 7.70 -9.33 4.09
CA GLU A 45 7.90 -8.96 5.50
C GLU A 45 8.38 -7.50 5.67
N LYS A 46 9.18 -7.00 4.73
CA LYS A 46 9.61 -5.59 4.73
C LYS A 46 8.43 -4.66 4.45
N LYS A 47 7.56 -5.01 3.51
CA LYS A 47 6.38 -4.22 3.15
C LYS A 47 5.28 -4.29 4.20
N ASP A 48 5.13 -5.43 4.88
CA ASP A 48 4.22 -5.58 6.03
C ASP A 48 4.65 -4.69 7.19
N ARG A 49 5.95 -4.64 7.52
CA ARG A 49 6.46 -3.71 8.53
C ARG A 49 6.22 -2.25 8.17
N LEU A 50 6.46 -1.88 6.89
CA LEU A 50 6.15 -0.54 6.40
C LEU A 50 4.65 -0.22 6.57
N CYS A 51 3.79 -1.15 6.18
CA CYS A 51 2.34 -0.99 6.27
C CYS A 51 1.89 -0.84 7.73
N ALA A 52 2.40 -1.65 8.65
CA ALA A 52 2.04 -1.56 10.07
C ALA A 52 2.39 -0.20 10.68
N ILE A 53 3.59 0.31 10.42
CA ILE A 53 4.03 1.63 10.89
C ILE A 53 3.17 2.74 10.27
N TRP A 54 2.86 2.62 8.98
CA TRP A 54 1.96 3.57 8.31
C TRP A 54 0.55 3.52 8.91
N THR A 55 0.00 2.35 9.18
CA THR A 55 -1.34 2.18 9.73
C THR A 55 -1.45 2.86 11.09
N GLU A 56 -0.51 2.64 11.99
CA GLU A 56 -0.49 3.30 13.30
C GLU A 56 -0.47 4.83 13.16
N ALA A 57 0.44 5.35 12.33
CA ALA A 57 0.57 6.79 12.12
C ALA A 57 -0.66 7.40 11.40
N ALA A 58 -1.25 6.69 10.43
CA ALA A 58 -2.42 7.14 9.71
C ALA A 58 -3.66 7.18 10.61
N LEU A 59 -3.85 6.16 11.46
CA LEU A 59 -4.94 6.12 12.44
C LEU A 59 -4.83 7.26 13.45
N ALA A 60 -3.63 7.53 13.96
CA ALA A 60 -3.39 8.67 14.84
C ALA A 60 -3.73 10.01 14.14
N PHE A 61 -3.27 10.18 12.90
CA PHE A 61 -3.56 11.39 12.12
C PHE A 61 -5.06 11.62 11.90
N ILE A 62 -5.82 10.61 11.49
CA ILE A 62 -7.26 10.78 11.24
C ILE A 62 -8.07 11.00 12.53
N GLN A 63 -7.57 10.49 13.66
CA GLN A 63 -8.19 10.70 14.96
C GLN A 63 -8.03 12.16 15.42
N GLU A 64 -6.85 12.73 15.21
CA GLU A 64 -6.53 14.11 15.58
C GLU A 64 -7.15 15.13 14.62
N ASN A 65 -6.99 14.94 13.32
CA ASN A 65 -7.32 15.95 12.29
C ASN A 65 -8.71 15.78 11.68
N ARG A 66 -9.35 14.62 11.87
CA ARG A 66 -10.70 14.29 11.37
C ARG A 66 -10.93 14.69 9.89
N PRO A 67 -10.07 14.21 8.97
CA PRO A 67 -10.16 14.58 7.56
C PRO A 67 -11.49 14.15 6.95
N LYS A 68 -11.93 14.92 5.96
CA LYS A 68 -13.30 14.81 5.41
C LYS A 68 -13.51 13.55 4.56
N TYR A 69 -12.45 13.05 3.93
CA TYR A 69 -12.54 12.03 2.88
C TYR A 69 -11.81 10.72 3.17
N VAL A 70 -11.17 10.60 4.34
CA VAL A 70 -10.50 9.37 4.77
C VAL A 70 -10.88 9.00 6.19
N HIS A 71 -11.34 7.76 6.38
CA HIS A 71 -11.86 7.26 7.65
C HIS A 71 -11.20 5.95 8.07
N HIS A 72 -11.37 5.57 9.34
CA HIS A 72 -10.75 4.39 9.96
C HIS A 72 -10.90 3.12 9.11
N ALA A 73 -12.11 2.83 8.61
CA ALA A 73 -12.36 1.64 7.80
C ALA A 73 -11.52 1.58 6.52
N GLN A 74 -11.22 2.73 5.89
CA GLN A 74 -10.39 2.78 4.69
C GLN A 74 -8.92 2.51 5.01
N ILE A 75 -8.41 3.01 6.15
CA ILE A 75 -7.04 2.73 6.60
C ILE A 75 -6.86 1.23 6.91
N GLN A 76 -7.83 0.62 7.59
CA GLN A 76 -7.82 -0.82 7.86
C GLN A 76 -7.88 -1.63 6.56
N ALA A 77 -8.76 -1.26 5.64
CA ALA A 77 -8.85 -1.93 4.35
C ALA A 77 -7.52 -1.85 3.57
N VAL A 78 -6.79 -0.73 3.61
CA VAL A 78 -5.44 -0.66 3.03
C VAL A 78 -4.50 -1.64 3.73
N SER A 79 -4.52 -1.71 5.06
CA SER A 79 -3.66 -2.63 5.81
C SER A 79 -3.88 -4.09 5.45
N GLU A 80 -5.13 -4.50 5.26
CA GLU A 80 -5.50 -5.87 4.88
C GLU A 80 -5.13 -6.17 3.42
N ASN A 81 -5.41 -5.21 2.52
CA ASN A 81 -5.25 -5.39 1.07
C ASN A 81 -3.81 -5.25 0.60
N PHE A 82 -2.98 -4.47 1.29
CA PHE A 82 -1.62 -4.18 0.85
C PHE A 82 -0.74 -5.43 0.88
N GLY A 83 -0.86 -6.27 1.92
CA GLY A 83 -0.13 -7.54 1.99
C GLY A 83 -0.50 -8.49 0.84
N GLU A 84 -1.80 -8.63 0.53
CA GLU A 84 -2.25 -9.43 -0.61
C GLU A 84 -1.70 -8.85 -1.93
N LEU A 85 -1.73 -7.53 -2.11
CA LEU A 85 -1.23 -6.86 -3.31
C LEU A 85 0.26 -7.15 -3.55
N ILE A 86 1.09 -7.05 -2.50
CA ILE A 86 2.52 -7.32 -2.59
C ILE A 86 2.76 -8.79 -2.89
N LEU A 87 2.11 -9.71 -2.17
CA LEU A 87 2.28 -11.15 -2.40
C LEU A 87 1.85 -11.54 -3.83
N GLN A 88 0.69 -11.07 -4.27
CA GLN A 88 0.16 -11.40 -5.60
C GLN A 88 1.01 -10.83 -6.73
N SER A 89 1.79 -9.76 -6.49
CA SER A 89 2.75 -9.26 -7.47
C SER A 89 3.92 -10.20 -7.76
N TYR A 90 4.16 -11.19 -6.90
CA TYR A 90 5.19 -12.21 -7.09
C TYR A 90 4.64 -13.54 -7.60
N VAL A 91 3.46 -13.94 -7.11
CA VAL A 91 2.90 -15.27 -7.39
C VAL A 91 1.85 -15.25 -8.50
N HIS A 92 1.27 -14.08 -8.78
CA HIS A 92 0.33 -13.84 -9.87
C HIS A 92 -0.86 -14.81 -9.90
N HIS A 93 -1.32 -15.32 -8.76
CA HIS A 93 -2.36 -16.35 -8.74
C HIS A 93 -3.75 -15.77 -9.02
N ILE A 94 -4.04 -14.57 -8.54
CA ILE A 94 -5.33 -13.92 -8.81
C ILE A 94 -5.43 -13.40 -10.25
N HIS A 95 -6.66 -13.26 -10.75
CA HIS A 95 -6.94 -12.75 -12.09
C HIS A 95 -6.69 -11.23 -12.20
N LYS A 96 -6.36 -10.77 -13.42
CA LYS A 96 -6.01 -9.37 -13.71
C LYS A 96 -7.04 -8.36 -13.19
N LYS A 97 -8.34 -8.67 -13.33
CA LYS A 97 -9.41 -7.81 -12.83
C LYS A 97 -9.35 -7.64 -11.31
N ARG A 98 -9.28 -8.75 -10.56
CA ARG A 98 -9.21 -8.70 -9.08
C ARG A 98 -7.97 -7.96 -8.62
N TYR A 99 -6.82 -8.21 -9.25
CA TYR A 99 -5.57 -7.52 -8.92
C TYR A 99 -5.67 -6.00 -9.18
N LYS A 100 -6.27 -5.61 -10.31
CA LYS A 100 -6.51 -4.21 -10.64
C LYS A 100 -7.43 -3.54 -9.63
N ASP A 101 -8.57 -4.16 -9.31
CA ASP A 101 -9.54 -3.63 -8.34
C ASP A 101 -8.87 -3.42 -6.95
N LEU A 102 -8.03 -4.38 -6.53
CA LEU A 102 -7.24 -4.29 -5.29
C LEU A 102 -6.25 -3.12 -5.31
N THR A 103 -5.50 -2.99 -6.41
CA THR A 103 -4.47 -1.95 -6.60
C THR A 103 -5.09 -0.56 -6.63
N GLU A 104 -6.20 -0.38 -7.34
CA GLU A 104 -6.92 0.89 -7.41
C GLU A 104 -7.48 1.29 -6.04
N SER A 105 -8.04 0.34 -5.27
CA SER A 105 -8.55 0.58 -3.92
C SER A 105 -7.46 1.07 -2.96
N VAL A 106 -6.31 0.39 -2.96
CA VAL A 106 -5.16 0.76 -2.13
C VAL A 106 -4.62 2.15 -2.52
N LEU A 107 -4.35 2.36 -3.81
CA LEU A 107 -3.77 3.62 -4.29
C LEU A 107 -4.70 4.82 -4.07
N TYR A 108 -6.00 4.62 -4.25
CA TYR A 108 -7.00 5.68 -4.02
C TYR A 108 -6.94 6.19 -2.59
N THR A 109 -6.99 5.29 -1.61
CA THR A 109 -6.96 5.66 -0.18
C THR A 109 -5.63 6.31 0.20
N LEU A 110 -4.50 5.77 -0.26
CA LEU A 110 -3.17 6.35 -0.01
C LEU A 110 -3.05 7.77 -0.58
N ARG A 111 -3.57 8.00 -1.79
CA ARG A 111 -3.55 9.33 -2.43
C ARG A 111 -4.43 10.34 -1.70
N ILE A 112 -5.64 9.95 -1.30
CA ILE A 112 -6.49 10.83 -0.49
C ILE A 112 -5.79 11.19 0.82
N LEU A 113 -5.22 10.21 1.53
CA LEU A 113 -4.53 10.49 2.78
C LEU A 113 -3.35 11.43 2.57
N ARG A 114 -2.54 11.22 1.53
CA ARG A 114 -1.44 12.12 1.16
C ARG A 114 -1.95 13.55 0.95
N ASP A 115 -3.02 13.73 0.18
CA ASP A 115 -3.56 15.05 -0.13
C ASP A 115 -4.12 15.73 1.14
N GLU A 116 -4.70 14.98 2.08
CA GLU A 116 -5.15 15.54 3.38
C GLU A 116 -3.96 15.94 4.28
N ILE A 117 -2.89 15.15 4.30
CA ILE A 117 -1.65 15.46 5.03
C ILE A 117 -0.99 16.74 4.48
N GLU A 118 -0.97 16.91 3.16
CA GLU A 118 -0.38 18.09 2.50
C GLU A 118 -1.20 19.35 2.73
N LYS A 119 -2.54 19.23 2.80
CA LYS A 119 -3.42 20.35 3.15
C LYS A 119 -3.22 20.84 4.57
N GLU A 120 -3.05 19.94 5.54
CA GLU A 120 -2.80 20.31 6.94
C GLU A 120 -1.41 20.93 7.16
N GLY A 121 -0.45 20.59 6.30
CA GLY A 121 0.91 21.13 6.35
C GLY A 121 1.14 22.45 5.63
N SER A 122 0.12 22.98 4.92
CA SER A 122 0.17 24.23 4.12
C SER A 122 -0.43 25.40 4.87
#